data_AF-A0A2P2E7H5-F1
#
_entry.id   AF-A0A2P2E7H5-F1
#
_cell.length_a   1.000
_cell.length_b   1.000
_cell.length_c   1.000
_cell.angle_alpha   90.00
_cell.angle_beta   90.00
_cell.angle_gamma   90.00
#
_symmetry.space_group_name_H-M   'P 1'
#
loop_
_entity.id
_entity.type
_entity.pdbx_description
1 polymer ?
#
loop_
_entity_poly.entity_id
_entity_poly.type
_entity_poly.pdbx_seq_one_letter_code
_entity_poly.pdbx_strand_id
1 'polypeptide(L)'
;MAAIMVAIAHLHAVENHLGGSPLLGGWALAGFGGVDLFFVISGFVMVWVTRADQGKASALPGFWFSRALRIYPLWWLVLSALVAVWMVKPDWVYQSHASSPELWKSYFLIPDRDLPLHAVGWTLIHELYFYGVFGLLLMLPRRWFAAGLAIWTIICAAAAVILPRPDNPFLAVIRHPLTLEFALGAGIGLLVVRGVRPAANLLIQIGLIWLFISAVAVRSTAADFFAQEWPRVFAFGLPSALLVWGCAGRELAGIESRGWQAKLGDWSYALYLIHVPVFAAVGRLAAPFAQPGPLDNLILLMVGLATAILAAFILHAGFDQPIQKLGRRIRRRFLTPP
;
A
#
# COMPACT_ATOMS: atom_id res chain seq x y z
N MET A 1 -6.25 5.31 7.28
CA MET A 1 -5.13 6.14 7.79
C MET A 1 -3.94 6.08 6.83
N ALA A 2 -3.35 4.90 6.55
CA ALA A 2 -2.26 4.72 5.57
C ALA A 2 -2.52 5.38 4.19
N ALA A 3 -3.64 5.09 3.53
CA ALA A 3 -3.96 5.67 2.22
C ALA A 3 -4.08 7.21 2.23
N ILE A 4 -4.55 7.79 3.34
CA ILE A 4 -4.66 9.25 3.49
C ILE A 4 -3.26 9.87 3.65
N MET A 5 -2.35 9.22 4.38
CA MET A 5 -0.96 9.68 4.49
C MET A 5 -0.29 9.74 3.11
N VAL A 6 -0.45 8.70 2.30
CA VAL A 6 0.09 8.66 0.93
C VAL A 6 -0.58 9.70 0.03
N ALA A 7 -1.89 9.91 0.20
CA ALA A 7 -2.61 10.94 -0.53
C ALA A 7 -2.08 12.35 -0.20
N ILE A 8 -1.83 12.66 1.08
CA ILE A 8 -1.25 13.95 1.49
C ILE A 8 0.14 14.16 0.87
N ALA A 9 0.98 13.11 0.82
CA ALA A 9 2.30 13.20 0.19
C ALA A 9 2.23 13.52 -1.31
N HIS A 10 1.30 12.90 -2.06
CA HIS A 10 1.11 13.23 -3.48
C HIS A 10 0.46 14.60 -3.69
N LEU A 11 -0.41 15.01 -2.76
CA LEU A 11 -1.05 16.31 -2.83
C LEU A 11 -0.05 17.47 -2.64
N HIS A 12 0.99 17.27 -1.81
CA HIS A 12 2.14 18.18 -1.72
C HIS A 12 2.85 18.35 -3.07
N ALA A 13 3.01 17.27 -3.84
CA ALA A 13 3.64 17.34 -5.17
C ALA A 13 2.78 18.13 -6.18
N VAL A 14 1.45 18.07 -6.07
CA VAL A 14 0.52 18.84 -6.90
C VAL A 14 0.50 20.32 -6.47
N GLU A 15 0.50 20.61 -5.17
CA GLU A 15 0.57 21.98 -4.64
C GLU A 15 1.84 22.71 -5.10
N ASN A 16 3.00 22.05 -5.01
CA ASN A 16 4.27 22.62 -5.49
C ASN A 16 4.26 22.93 -6.99
N HIS A 17 3.42 22.25 -7.79
CA HIS A 17 3.32 22.50 -9.23
C HIS A 17 2.48 23.75 -9.56
N LEU A 18 1.51 24.12 -8.71
CA LEU A 18 0.74 25.37 -8.87
C LEU A 18 1.56 26.62 -8.47
N GLY A 19 2.58 26.45 -7.62
CA GLY A 19 3.49 27.51 -7.21
C GLY A 19 2.94 28.41 -6.09
N GLY A 20 3.61 29.53 -5.86
CA GLY A 20 3.26 30.47 -4.78
C GLY A 20 3.79 30.06 -3.40
N SER A 21 2.96 30.23 -2.37
CA SER A 21 3.27 29.89 -0.97
C SER A 21 2.67 28.53 -0.60
N PRO A 22 3.39 27.41 -0.74
CA PRO A 22 2.88 26.08 -0.38
C PRO A 22 2.60 26.00 1.12
N LEU A 23 1.46 25.41 1.46
CA LEU A 23 1.03 25.16 2.84
C LEU A 23 1.60 23.84 3.37
N LEU A 24 1.69 22.82 2.51
CA LEU A 24 2.36 21.58 2.87
C LEU A 24 3.87 21.80 2.76
N GLY A 25 4.55 21.72 3.91
CA GLY A 25 6.01 21.68 3.94
C GLY A 25 6.54 20.28 3.61
N GLY A 26 7.87 20.13 3.54
CA GLY A 26 8.51 18.84 3.25
C GLY A 26 8.20 17.71 4.25
N TRP A 27 7.61 18.04 5.42
CA TRP A 27 7.05 17.04 6.34
C TRP A 27 5.91 16.22 5.71
N ALA A 28 5.17 16.76 4.74
CA ALA A 28 4.07 16.06 4.08
C ALA A 28 4.56 14.84 3.28
N LEU A 29 5.82 14.87 2.82
CA LEU A 29 6.47 13.74 2.16
C LEU A 29 6.69 12.55 3.09
N ALA A 30 6.74 12.76 4.42
CA ALA A 30 6.70 11.66 5.39
C ALA A 30 5.41 10.83 5.28
N GLY A 31 4.37 11.36 4.63
CA GLY A 31 3.16 10.63 4.28
C GLY A 31 3.39 9.41 3.40
N PHE A 32 4.51 9.33 2.66
CA PHE A 32 4.91 8.11 1.95
C PHE A 32 5.16 6.92 2.88
N GLY A 33 5.46 7.17 4.17
CA GLY A 33 5.49 6.15 5.22
C GLY A 33 4.16 5.40 5.41
N GLY A 34 3.07 5.91 4.83
CA GLY A 34 1.80 5.18 4.75
C GLY A 34 1.89 3.90 3.91
N VAL A 35 2.82 3.81 2.95
CA VAL A 35 3.12 2.58 2.20
C VAL A 35 3.72 1.53 3.13
N ASP A 36 4.62 1.95 4.02
CA ASP A 36 5.30 1.07 4.96
C ASP A 36 4.31 0.49 5.97
N LEU A 37 3.40 1.34 6.48
CA LEU A 37 2.27 0.90 7.29
C LEU A 37 1.35 -0.07 6.53
N PHE A 38 1.11 0.16 5.23
CA PHE A 38 0.30 -0.72 4.40
C PHE A 38 0.89 -2.13 4.29
N PHE A 39 2.20 -2.27 4.07
CA PHE A 39 2.84 -3.59 3.97
C PHE A 39 2.88 -4.35 5.29
N VAL A 40 3.13 -3.66 6.42
CA VAL A 40 3.01 -4.27 7.75
C VAL A 40 1.58 -4.78 8.00
N ILE A 41 0.56 -3.96 7.69
CA ILE A 41 -0.85 -4.39 7.82
C ILE A 41 -1.12 -5.59 6.91
N SER A 42 -0.64 -5.58 5.67
CA SER A 42 -0.84 -6.68 4.73
C SER A 42 -0.28 -7.99 5.29
N GLY A 43 0.98 -8.00 5.74
CA GLY A 43 1.60 -9.18 6.34
C GLY A 43 0.82 -9.72 7.54
N PHE A 44 0.38 -8.82 8.43
CA PHE A 44 -0.45 -9.17 9.59
C PHE A 44 -1.78 -9.83 9.17
N VAL A 45 -2.52 -9.17 8.27
CA VAL A 45 -3.81 -9.64 7.78
C VAL A 45 -3.69 -10.97 7.07
N MET A 46 -2.61 -11.20 6.31
CA MET A 46 -2.39 -12.48 5.62
C MET A 46 -2.32 -13.62 6.62
N VAL A 47 -1.50 -13.51 7.67
CA VAL A 47 -1.41 -14.55 8.71
C VAL A 47 -2.72 -14.71 9.47
N TRP A 48 -3.38 -13.60 9.82
CA TRP A 48 -4.62 -13.63 10.57
C TRP A 48 -5.75 -14.36 9.82
N VAL A 49 -5.92 -14.06 8.52
CA VAL A 49 -7.00 -14.59 7.69
C VAL A 49 -6.73 -16.03 7.24
N THR A 50 -5.47 -16.44 7.04
CA THR A 50 -5.11 -17.80 6.57
C THR A 50 -4.74 -18.75 7.70
N ARG A 51 -4.89 -18.37 8.97
CA ARG A 51 -4.51 -19.19 10.14
C ARG A 51 -5.12 -20.60 10.16
N ALA A 52 -6.29 -20.80 9.54
CA ALA A 52 -6.98 -22.09 9.42
C ALA A 52 -6.57 -22.90 8.18
N ASP A 53 -5.90 -22.25 7.23
CA ASP A 53 -5.49 -22.79 5.92
C ASP A 53 -4.01 -23.22 5.90
N GLN A 54 -3.23 -22.89 6.94
CA GLN A 54 -1.82 -23.27 7.05
C GLN A 54 -1.62 -24.80 7.01
N GLY A 55 -0.72 -25.26 6.14
CA GLY A 55 -0.44 -26.67 5.91
C GLY A 55 -1.42 -27.37 4.97
N LYS A 56 -2.33 -26.63 4.32
CA LYS A 56 -3.31 -27.17 3.38
C LYS A 56 -3.05 -26.67 1.97
N ALA A 57 -2.37 -27.48 1.15
CA ALA A 57 -2.16 -27.17 -0.26
C ALA A 57 -3.50 -26.98 -1.03
N SER A 58 -4.57 -27.65 -0.59
CA SER A 58 -5.92 -27.49 -1.17
C SER A 58 -6.52 -26.10 -1.00
N ALA A 59 -6.01 -25.27 -0.07
CA ALA A 59 -6.48 -23.90 0.11
C ALA A 59 -5.83 -22.90 -0.88
N LEU A 60 -4.77 -23.31 -1.58
CA LEU A 60 -3.97 -22.43 -2.44
C LEU A 60 -4.77 -21.77 -3.58
N PRO A 61 -5.60 -22.51 -4.36
CA PRO A 61 -6.38 -21.88 -5.43
C PRO A 61 -7.38 -20.85 -4.90
N GLY A 62 -8.06 -21.16 -3.79
CA GLY A 62 -8.98 -20.24 -3.14
C GLY A 62 -8.29 -19.00 -2.56
N PHE A 63 -7.06 -19.16 -2.06
CA PHE A 63 -6.22 -18.07 -1.58
C PHE A 63 -5.86 -17.11 -2.72
N TRP A 64 -5.19 -17.58 -3.78
CA TRP A 64 -4.77 -16.75 -4.90
C TRP A 64 -5.96 -16.12 -5.63
N PHE A 65 -7.05 -16.86 -5.81
CA PHE A 65 -8.27 -16.29 -6.39
C PHE A 65 -8.82 -15.13 -5.55
N SER A 66 -8.87 -15.28 -4.22
CA SER A 66 -9.34 -14.21 -3.33
C SER A 66 -8.43 -12.98 -3.41
N ARG A 67 -7.12 -13.18 -3.53
CA ARG A 67 -6.15 -12.09 -3.62
C ARG A 67 -6.21 -11.40 -4.99
N ALA A 68 -6.29 -12.16 -6.07
CA ALA A 68 -6.46 -11.63 -7.42
C ALA A 68 -7.74 -10.79 -7.54
N LEU A 69 -8.87 -11.30 -7.02
CA LEU A 69 -10.15 -10.58 -7.00
C LEU A 69 -10.10 -9.28 -6.17
N ARG A 70 -9.24 -9.22 -5.14
CA ARG A 70 -9.08 -8.02 -4.33
C ARG A 70 -8.32 -6.91 -5.09
N ILE A 71 -7.41 -7.26 -5.98
CA ILE A 71 -6.51 -6.30 -6.66
C ILE A 71 -6.99 -6.02 -8.09
N TYR A 72 -7.04 -7.03 -8.94
CA TYR A 72 -7.15 -6.87 -10.39
C TYR A 72 -8.40 -6.14 -10.88
N PRO A 73 -9.62 -6.40 -10.36
CA PRO A 73 -10.81 -5.77 -10.93
C PRO A 73 -10.77 -4.24 -10.85
N LEU A 74 -10.43 -3.71 -9.66
CA LEU A 74 -10.38 -2.25 -9.48
C LEU A 74 -9.14 -1.66 -10.14
N TRP A 75 -7.99 -2.37 -10.09
CA TRP A 75 -6.78 -2.01 -10.84
C TRP A 75 -7.08 -1.82 -12.33
N TRP A 76 -7.72 -2.80 -12.97
CA TRP A 76 -8.07 -2.73 -14.39
C TRP A 76 -9.04 -1.60 -14.69
N LEU A 77 -10.05 -1.39 -13.86
CA LEU A 77 -10.99 -0.28 -14.06
C LEU A 77 -10.27 1.08 -14.09
N VAL A 78 -9.43 1.36 -13.08
CA VAL A 78 -8.73 2.64 -12.98
C VAL A 78 -7.63 2.76 -14.04
N LEU A 79 -6.88 1.68 -14.29
CA LEU A 79 -5.84 1.68 -15.31
C LEU A 79 -6.44 1.87 -16.71
N SER A 80 -7.55 1.22 -17.05
CA SER A 80 -8.21 1.42 -18.34
C SER A 80 -8.72 2.85 -18.51
N ALA A 81 -9.26 3.47 -17.45
CA ALA A 81 -9.62 4.89 -17.49
C ALA A 81 -8.39 5.79 -17.73
N LEU A 82 -7.26 5.50 -17.08
CA LEU A 82 -6.01 6.22 -17.29
C LEU A 82 -5.43 6.03 -18.69
N VAL A 83 -5.47 4.81 -19.24
CA VAL A 83 -5.05 4.52 -20.62
C VAL A 83 -5.92 5.31 -21.61
N ALA A 84 -7.24 5.37 -21.41
CA ALA A 84 -8.12 6.16 -22.26
C ALA A 84 -7.76 7.65 -22.24
N VAL A 85 -7.45 8.22 -21.07
CA VAL A 85 -6.97 9.61 -20.95
C VAL A 85 -5.62 9.78 -21.64
N TRP A 86 -4.68 8.86 -21.41
CA TRP A 86 -3.34 8.89 -22.00
C TRP A 86 -3.37 8.85 -23.53
N MET A 87 -4.27 8.06 -24.13
CA MET A 87 -4.41 7.98 -25.59
C MET A 87 -4.88 9.30 -26.24
N VAL A 88 -5.62 10.15 -25.50
CA VAL A 88 -6.14 11.43 -26.02
C VAL A 88 -5.23 12.59 -25.63
N LYS A 89 -4.72 12.58 -24.39
CA LYS A 89 -3.86 13.62 -23.80
C LYS A 89 -2.77 12.94 -22.93
N PRO A 90 -1.64 12.52 -23.51
CA PRO A 90 -0.56 11.86 -22.76
C PRO A 90 -0.06 12.70 -21.57
N ASP A 91 0.02 14.02 -21.76
CA ASP A 91 0.48 14.99 -20.75
C ASP A 91 -0.48 15.13 -19.56
N TRP A 92 -1.69 14.55 -19.63
CA TRP A 92 -2.66 14.58 -18.54
C TRP A 92 -2.43 13.51 -17.49
N VAL A 93 -1.66 12.47 -17.80
CA VAL A 93 -1.31 11.41 -16.85
C VAL A 93 -0.02 11.80 -16.13
N TYR A 94 -0.14 12.06 -14.83
CA TYR A 94 0.98 12.49 -13.98
C TYR A 94 2.07 11.40 -13.92
N GLN A 95 3.33 11.78 -14.11
CA GLN A 95 4.51 10.89 -14.16
C GLN A 95 4.55 9.88 -15.33
N SER A 96 4.00 10.21 -16.49
CA SER A 96 4.24 9.48 -17.75
C SER A 96 5.69 9.66 -18.28
N HIS A 97 6.69 9.47 -17.41
CA HIS A 97 8.11 9.56 -17.78
C HIS A 97 8.57 8.43 -18.70
N ALA A 98 7.78 7.36 -18.83
CA ALA A 98 7.99 6.36 -19.87
C ALA A 98 7.48 6.91 -21.21
N SER A 99 8.40 7.21 -22.11
CA SER A 99 8.13 7.57 -23.51
C SER A 99 7.36 6.46 -24.26
N SER A 100 7.27 5.25 -23.71
CA SER A 100 6.42 4.13 -24.19
C SER A 100 6.16 3.12 -23.06
N PRO A 101 5.16 3.30 -22.19
CA PRO A 101 4.87 2.34 -21.13
C PRO A 101 4.41 1.01 -21.76
N GLU A 102 5.01 -0.10 -21.34
CA GLU A 102 4.55 -1.43 -21.73
C GLU A 102 3.20 -1.73 -21.04
N LEU A 103 2.11 -1.36 -21.71
CA LEU A 103 0.76 -1.41 -21.15
C LEU A 103 0.40 -2.80 -20.63
N TRP A 104 0.79 -3.86 -21.34
CA TRP A 104 0.51 -5.23 -20.90
C TRP A 104 1.17 -5.55 -19.54
N LYS A 105 2.43 -5.13 -19.33
CA LYS A 105 3.09 -5.26 -18.02
C LYS A 105 2.38 -4.45 -16.94
N SER A 106 1.89 -3.26 -17.27
CA SER A 106 1.07 -2.45 -16.34
C SER A 106 -0.26 -3.15 -15.98
N TYR A 107 -0.97 -3.73 -16.96
CA TYR A 107 -2.23 -4.44 -16.72
C TYR A 107 -2.07 -5.69 -15.85
N PHE A 108 -0.96 -6.41 -16.02
CA PHE A 108 -0.66 -7.63 -15.28
C PHE A 108 0.27 -7.42 -14.08
N LEU A 109 0.63 -6.17 -13.76
CA LEU A 109 1.53 -5.82 -12.66
C LEU A 109 2.83 -6.64 -12.68
N ILE A 110 3.45 -6.72 -13.86
CA ILE A 110 4.72 -7.42 -14.08
C ILE A 110 5.87 -6.45 -13.79
N PRO A 111 6.89 -6.85 -13.00
CA PRO A 111 8.06 -6.03 -12.76
C PRO A 111 8.72 -5.56 -14.07
N ASP A 112 8.99 -4.27 -14.15
CA ASP A 112 9.69 -3.66 -15.28
C ASP A 112 10.72 -2.64 -14.82
N ARG A 113 11.59 -2.20 -15.74
CA ARG A 113 12.58 -1.15 -15.46
C ARG A 113 11.92 0.19 -15.20
N ASP A 114 10.87 0.50 -15.95
CA ASP A 114 10.08 1.71 -15.81
C ASP A 114 8.90 1.50 -14.86
N LEU A 115 8.40 2.59 -14.27
CA LEU A 115 7.20 2.55 -13.45
C LEU A 115 5.97 2.20 -14.30
N PRO A 116 4.98 1.48 -13.73
CA PRO A 116 3.70 1.29 -14.39
C PRO A 116 3.06 2.64 -14.73
N LEU A 117 2.22 2.67 -15.78
CA LEU A 117 1.51 3.89 -16.20
C LEU A 117 0.81 4.61 -15.05
N HIS A 118 0.25 3.82 -14.12
CA HIS A 118 -0.28 4.35 -12.88
C HIS A 118 0.76 4.19 -11.77
N ALA A 119 1.34 5.31 -11.32
CA ALA A 119 2.52 5.35 -10.45
C ALA A 119 2.38 4.48 -9.20
N VAL A 120 1.20 4.39 -8.59
CA VAL A 120 0.97 3.55 -7.40
C VAL A 120 1.10 2.05 -7.66
N GLY A 121 1.21 1.62 -8.92
CA GLY A 121 1.33 0.22 -9.31
C GLY A 121 2.60 -0.48 -8.82
N TRP A 122 3.69 0.24 -8.61
CA TRP A 122 4.96 -0.38 -8.17
C TRP A 122 4.82 -1.10 -6.81
N THR A 123 3.98 -0.59 -5.90
CA THR A 123 3.71 -1.26 -4.62
C THR A 123 2.83 -2.50 -4.80
N LEU A 124 1.89 -2.48 -5.75
CA LEU A 124 1.04 -3.63 -6.06
C LEU A 124 1.82 -4.78 -6.68
N ILE A 125 2.90 -4.49 -7.43
CA ILE A 125 3.85 -5.49 -7.92
C ILE A 125 4.49 -6.24 -6.72
N HIS A 126 4.94 -5.51 -5.70
CA HIS A 126 5.48 -6.09 -4.47
C HIS A 126 4.42 -6.91 -3.73
N GLU A 127 3.19 -6.39 -3.63
CA GLU A 127 2.06 -7.06 -2.98
C GLU A 127 1.73 -8.41 -3.66
N LEU A 128 1.70 -8.47 -5.00
CA LEU A 128 1.50 -9.71 -5.75
C LEU A 128 2.66 -10.70 -5.56
N TYR A 129 3.90 -10.20 -5.56
CA TYR A 129 5.08 -11.01 -5.24
C TYR A 129 4.95 -11.64 -3.84
N PHE A 130 4.59 -10.85 -2.82
CA PHE A 130 4.36 -11.34 -1.47
C PHE A 130 3.26 -12.40 -1.43
N TYR A 131 2.16 -12.22 -2.17
CA TYR A 131 1.10 -13.23 -2.24
C TYR A 131 1.55 -14.52 -2.94
N GLY A 132 2.41 -14.43 -3.94
CA GLY A 132 3.04 -15.58 -4.58
C GLY A 132 3.83 -16.40 -3.56
N VAL A 133 4.80 -15.76 -2.89
CA VAL A 133 5.65 -16.43 -1.89
C VAL A 133 4.85 -16.92 -0.70
N PHE A 134 3.94 -16.10 -0.17
CA PHE A 134 3.11 -16.47 0.98
C PHE A 134 2.20 -17.66 0.65
N GLY A 135 1.65 -17.73 -0.56
CA GLY A 135 0.90 -18.90 -1.03
C GLY A 135 1.72 -20.18 -0.97
N LEU A 136 2.98 -20.14 -1.43
CA LEU A 136 3.90 -21.28 -1.33
C LEU A 136 4.22 -21.62 0.14
N LEU A 137 4.41 -20.61 1.00
CA LEU A 137 4.62 -20.83 2.44
C LEU A 137 3.42 -21.50 3.10
N LEU A 138 2.18 -21.24 2.66
CA LEU A 138 0.98 -21.91 3.20
C LEU A 138 0.95 -23.42 2.93
N MET A 139 1.67 -23.89 1.90
CA MET A 139 1.81 -25.31 1.61
C MET A 139 2.70 -26.03 2.64
N LEU A 140 3.58 -25.30 3.33
CA LEU A 140 4.41 -25.86 4.37
C LEU A 140 3.56 -26.32 5.57
N PRO A 141 3.92 -27.44 6.22
CA PRO A 141 3.29 -27.83 7.47
C PRO A 141 3.31 -26.68 8.47
N ARG A 142 2.25 -26.52 9.27
CA ARG A 142 2.08 -25.42 10.24
C ARG A 142 3.33 -25.16 11.12
N ARG A 143 4.05 -26.22 11.49
CA ARG A 143 5.31 -26.14 12.27
C ARG A 143 6.46 -25.44 11.53
N TRP A 144 6.51 -25.54 10.21
CA TRP A 144 7.56 -24.97 9.35
C TRP A 144 7.20 -23.60 8.80
N PHE A 145 5.94 -23.19 8.85
CA PHE A 145 5.49 -21.90 8.31
C PHE A 145 6.31 -20.71 8.85
N ALA A 146 6.50 -20.62 10.17
CA ALA A 146 7.26 -19.54 10.80
C ALA A 146 8.75 -19.57 10.42
N ALA A 147 9.34 -20.77 10.33
CA ALA A 147 10.72 -20.94 9.90
C ALA A 147 10.89 -20.57 8.41
N GLY A 148 9.96 -20.97 7.54
CA GLY A 148 9.96 -20.61 6.13
C GLY A 148 9.83 -19.11 5.91
N LEU A 149 8.95 -18.44 6.66
CA LEU A 149 8.83 -16.98 6.67
C LEU A 149 10.16 -16.31 7.09
N ALA A 150 10.79 -16.79 8.16
CA ALA A 150 12.07 -16.27 8.64
C ALA A 150 13.20 -16.48 7.62
N ILE A 151 13.30 -17.68 7.04
CA ILE A 151 14.29 -18.02 6.01
C ILE A 151 14.12 -17.11 4.79
N TRP A 152 12.89 -16.98 4.27
CA TRP A 152 12.62 -16.08 3.14
C TRP A 152 13.02 -14.64 3.45
N THR A 153 12.69 -14.16 4.65
CA THR A 153 13.04 -12.81 5.10
C THR A 153 14.55 -12.61 5.16
N ILE A 154 15.29 -13.58 5.71
CA ILE A 154 16.76 -13.56 5.79
C ILE A 154 17.38 -13.59 4.41
N ILE A 155 16.86 -14.41 3.48
CA ILE A 155 17.34 -14.47 2.10
C ILE A 155 17.16 -13.12 1.41
N CYS A 156 16.00 -12.48 1.54
CA CYS A 156 15.76 -11.17 0.92
C CYS A 156 16.63 -10.06 1.54
N ALA A 157 16.78 -10.06 2.86
CA ALA A 157 17.67 -9.12 3.56
C ALA A 157 19.14 -9.31 3.15
N ALA A 158 19.62 -10.55 3.07
CA ALA A 158 20.97 -10.85 2.61
C ALA A 158 21.17 -10.44 1.15
N ALA A 159 20.19 -10.73 0.27
CA ALA A 159 20.23 -10.30 -1.13
C ALA A 159 20.30 -8.78 -1.27
N ALA A 160 19.58 -8.03 -0.43
CA ALA A 160 19.59 -6.57 -0.43
C ALA A 160 20.92 -5.94 -0.01
N VAL A 161 21.73 -6.65 0.79
CA VAL A 161 23.05 -6.19 1.26
C VAL A 161 24.18 -6.67 0.35
N ILE A 162 24.12 -7.93 -0.11
CA ILE A 162 25.22 -8.60 -0.81
C ILE A 162 25.17 -8.31 -2.31
N LEU A 163 23.98 -8.28 -2.91
CA LEU A 163 23.86 -8.11 -4.36
C LEU A 163 23.85 -6.62 -4.73
N PRO A 164 24.59 -6.23 -5.78
CA PRO A 164 24.52 -4.87 -6.31
C PRO A 164 23.11 -4.55 -6.84
N ARG A 165 22.84 -3.27 -7.15
CA ARG A 165 21.61 -2.84 -7.83
C ARG A 165 21.44 -3.65 -9.12
N PRO A 166 20.42 -4.53 -9.23
CA PRO A 166 20.30 -5.42 -10.35
C PRO A 166 19.68 -4.70 -11.54
N ASP A 167 20.16 -5.01 -12.74
CA ASP A 167 19.52 -4.59 -14.00
C ASP A 167 18.23 -5.37 -14.31
N ASN A 168 17.99 -6.46 -13.56
CA ASN A 168 16.83 -7.33 -13.67
C ASN A 168 15.71 -6.86 -12.73
N PRO A 169 14.53 -6.43 -13.26
CA PRO A 169 13.41 -5.95 -12.46
C PRO A 169 12.87 -6.96 -11.44
N PHE A 170 12.90 -8.26 -11.74
CA PHE A 170 12.43 -9.29 -10.81
C PHE A 170 13.34 -9.40 -9.59
N LEU A 171 14.66 -9.35 -9.79
CA LEU A 171 15.61 -9.32 -8.69
C LEU A 171 15.51 -8.03 -7.87
N ALA A 172 15.17 -6.91 -8.51
CA ALA A 172 14.92 -5.64 -7.83
C ALA A 172 13.74 -5.73 -6.85
N VAL A 173 12.67 -6.46 -7.20
CA VAL A 173 11.53 -6.70 -6.31
C VAL A 173 11.91 -7.66 -5.17
N ILE A 174 12.61 -8.75 -5.46
CA ILE A 174 12.99 -9.76 -4.44
C ILE A 174 13.89 -9.16 -3.36
N ARG A 175 14.87 -8.35 -3.77
CA ARG A 175 15.81 -7.70 -2.83
C ARG A 175 15.18 -6.53 -2.08
N HIS A 176 13.99 -6.06 -2.46
CA HIS A 176 13.48 -4.81 -1.93
C HIS A 176 13.18 -4.94 -0.42
N PRO A 177 13.63 -4.01 0.44
CA PRO A 177 13.43 -4.07 1.89
C PRO A 177 11.98 -4.06 2.38
N LEU A 178 11.02 -3.73 1.51
CA LEU A 178 9.57 -3.86 1.80
C LEU A 178 9.18 -5.30 2.19
N THR A 179 9.95 -6.30 1.76
CA THR A 179 9.78 -7.68 2.21
C THR A 179 9.88 -7.79 3.74
N LEU A 180 10.74 -7.00 4.38
CA LEU A 180 10.92 -6.99 5.82
C LEU A 180 9.69 -6.43 6.53
N GLU A 181 9.06 -5.40 5.99
CA GLU A 181 7.85 -4.80 6.56
C GLU A 181 6.68 -5.78 6.52
N PHE A 182 6.50 -6.44 5.37
CA PHE A 182 5.52 -7.51 5.24
C PHE A 182 5.82 -8.66 6.22
N ALA A 183 7.09 -9.07 6.35
CA ALA A 183 7.50 -10.11 7.27
C ALA A 183 7.32 -9.73 8.74
N LEU A 184 7.58 -8.48 9.13
CA LEU A 184 7.32 -7.93 10.46
C LEU A 184 5.83 -8.01 10.80
N GLY A 185 4.99 -7.57 9.87
CA GLY A 185 3.54 -7.70 9.97
C GLY A 185 3.09 -9.16 10.16
N ALA A 186 3.61 -10.06 9.32
CA ALA A 186 3.31 -11.49 9.40
C ALA A 186 3.79 -12.11 10.73
N GLY A 187 4.97 -11.71 11.21
CA GLY A 187 5.51 -12.10 12.52
C GLY A 187 4.59 -11.66 13.66
N ILE A 188 4.11 -10.41 13.63
CA ILE A 188 3.10 -9.93 14.60
C ILE A 188 1.83 -10.76 14.50
N GLY A 189 1.35 -11.06 13.29
CA GLY A 189 0.19 -11.93 13.07
C GLY A 189 0.37 -13.30 13.73
N LEU A 190 1.55 -13.90 13.64
CA LEU A 190 1.87 -15.17 14.30
C LEU A 190 1.87 -15.06 15.83
N LEU A 191 2.42 -13.97 16.38
CA LEU A 191 2.40 -13.72 17.83
C LEU A 191 0.97 -13.57 18.35
N VAL A 192 0.13 -12.79 17.65
CA VAL A 192 -1.27 -12.57 17.99
C VAL A 192 -2.08 -13.86 17.89
N VAL A 193 -1.88 -14.68 16.85
CA VAL A 193 -2.53 -16.00 16.71
C VAL A 193 -2.12 -16.97 17.82
N ARG A 194 -0.91 -16.85 18.35
CA ARG A 194 -0.44 -17.62 19.53
C ARG A 194 -0.95 -17.07 20.86
N GLY A 195 -1.74 -16.00 20.86
CA GLY A 195 -2.29 -15.38 22.06
C GLY A 195 -1.33 -14.46 22.79
N VAL A 196 -0.21 -14.06 22.18
CA VAL A 196 0.74 -13.12 22.78
C VAL A 196 0.12 -11.72 22.80
N ARG A 197 -0.09 -11.19 24.01
CA ARG A 197 -0.67 -9.86 24.22
C ARG A 197 0.43 -8.82 24.46
N PRO A 198 0.49 -7.75 23.66
CA PRO A 198 1.46 -6.69 23.89
C PRO A 198 1.01 -5.73 25.00
N ALA A 199 1.97 -4.93 25.49
CA ALA A 199 1.68 -3.68 26.20
C ALA A 199 1.11 -2.64 25.20
N ALA A 200 -0.17 -2.80 24.85
CA ALA A 200 -0.78 -2.19 23.67
C ALA A 200 -0.60 -0.66 23.58
N ASN A 201 -0.91 0.06 24.66
CA ASN A 201 -0.80 1.52 24.69
C ASN A 201 0.66 1.99 24.63
N LEU A 202 1.59 1.27 25.27
CA LEU A 202 3.01 1.59 25.24
C LEU A 202 3.58 1.44 23.82
N LEU A 203 3.27 0.34 23.13
CA LEU A 203 3.70 0.15 21.74
C LEU A 203 3.13 1.22 20.80
N ILE A 204 1.87 1.62 21.00
CA ILE A 204 1.25 2.70 20.23
C ILE A 204 1.99 4.02 20.48
N GLN A 205 2.25 4.37 21.74
CA GLN A 205 2.96 5.60 22.08
C GLN A 205 4.37 5.63 21.49
N ILE A 206 5.15 4.55 21.66
CA ILE A 206 6.50 4.45 21.09
C ILE A 206 6.44 4.56 19.56
N GLY A 207 5.52 3.85 18.92
CA GLY A 207 5.35 3.89 17.46
C GLY A 207 4.98 5.28 16.95
N LEU A 208 4.07 6.00 17.62
CA LEU A 208 3.68 7.37 17.26
C LEU A 208 4.83 8.37 17.46
N ILE A 209 5.56 8.28 18.59
CA ILE A 209 6.70 9.14 18.88
C ILE A 209 7.81 8.91 17.84
N TRP A 210 8.11 7.66 17.51
CA TRP A 210 9.12 7.33 16.51
C TRP A 210 8.70 7.83 15.12
N LEU A 211 7.46 7.58 14.68
CA LEU A 211 6.98 8.14 13.40
C LEU A 211 7.07 9.67 13.37
N PHE A 212 6.75 10.34 14.46
CA PHE A 212 6.86 11.79 14.57
C PHE A 212 8.32 12.25 14.42
N ILE A 213 9.25 11.62 15.15
CA ILE A 213 10.69 11.91 15.04
C ILE A 213 11.18 11.68 13.61
N SER A 214 10.82 10.55 13.00
CA SER A 214 11.17 10.24 11.61
C SER A 214 10.61 11.27 10.63
N ALA A 215 9.35 11.70 10.79
CA ALA A 215 8.75 12.72 9.94
C ALA A 215 9.47 14.08 10.06
N VAL A 216 9.88 14.46 11.27
CA VAL A 216 10.66 15.68 11.51
C VAL A 216 12.07 15.56 10.92
N ALA A 217 12.73 14.41 11.08
CA ALA A 217 14.09 14.18 10.59
C ALA A 217 14.19 14.23 9.06
N VAL A 218 13.15 13.78 8.36
CA VAL A 218 13.14 13.63 6.91
C VAL A 218 12.65 14.90 6.19
N ARG A 219 12.14 15.91 6.92
CA ARG A 219 11.47 17.10 6.37
C ARG A 219 12.23 17.86 5.27
N SER A 220 13.57 17.89 5.32
CA SER A 220 14.42 18.66 4.40
C SER A 220 15.14 17.82 3.35
N THR A 221 15.12 16.48 3.50
CA THR A 221 15.84 15.52 2.64
C THR A 221 14.92 14.43 2.13
N ALA A 222 13.60 14.65 2.17
CA ALA A 222 12.61 13.60 1.97
C ALA A 222 12.71 12.88 0.63
N ALA A 223 12.96 13.60 -0.47
CA ALA A 223 13.12 12.99 -1.78
C ALA A 223 14.28 11.98 -1.80
N ASP A 224 15.45 12.38 -1.30
CA ASP A 224 16.64 11.52 -1.22
C ASP A 224 16.49 10.42 -0.18
N PHE A 225 15.74 10.66 0.89
CA PHE A 225 15.51 9.69 1.96
C PHE A 225 14.61 8.55 1.52
N PHE A 226 13.51 8.84 0.81
CA PHE A 226 12.62 7.79 0.31
C PHE A 226 13.22 7.02 -0.88
N ALA A 227 14.26 7.57 -1.52
CA ALA A 227 15.11 6.84 -2.46
C ALA A 227 16.09 5.87 -1.77
N GLN A 228 16.33 6.02 -0.46
CA GLN A 228 17.15 5.11 0.33
C GLN A 228 16.29 3.98 0.90
N GLU A 229 16.58 2.75 0.48
CA GLU A 229 15.74 1.60 0.81
C GLU A 229 15.76 1.25 2.31
N TRP A 230 16.94 1.11 2.92
CA TRP A 230 17.08 0.66 4.32
C TRP A 230 16.72 1.71 5.39
N PRO A 231 17.22 2.97 5.34
CA PRO A 231 16.86 3.99 6.31
C PRO A 231 15.35 4.21 6.42
N ARG A 232 14.65 4.11 5.29
CA ARG A 232 13.20 4.17 5.22
C ARG A 232 12.53 3.07 6.06
N VAL A 233 12.93 1.80 5.91
CA VAL A 233 12.35 0.69 6.69
C VAL A 233 12.54 0.89 8.19
N PHE A 234 13.72 1.38 8.61
CA PHE A 234 13.96 1.68 10.03
C PHE A 234 13.11 2.86 10.52
N ALA A 235 12.96 3.90 9.71
CA ALA A 235 12.26 5.12 10.07
C ALA A 235 10.73 4.99 10.06
N PHE A 236 10.16 4.16 9.18
CA PHE A 236 8.72 4.06 8.96
C PHE A 236 8.17 2.63 9.13
N GLY A 237 8.91 1.60 8.71
CA GLY A 237 8.50 0.19 8.81
C GLY A 237 8.43 -0.34 10.24
N LEU A 238 9.51 -0.21 11.02
CA LEU A 238 9.55 -0.63 12.44
C LEU A 238 8.48 0.05 13.31
N PRO A 239 8.33 1.38 13.31
CA PRO A 239 7.30 2.00 14.13
C PRO A 239 5.88 1.66 13.63
N SER A 240 5.69 1.42 12.32
CA SER A 240 4.43 0.86 11.82
C SER A 240 4.14 -0.53 12.38
N ALA A 241 5.15 -1.40 12.52
CA ALA A 241 5.01 -2.70 13.18
C ALA A 241 4.59 -2.58 14.65
N LEU A 242 5.17 -1.64 15.40
CA LEU A 242 4.76 -1.35 16.78
C LEU A 242 3.30 -0.88 16.86
N LEU A 243 2.89 0.01 15.96
CA LEU A 243 1.50 0.49 15.88
C LEU A 243 0.52 -0.64 15.58
N VAL A 244 0.83 -1.48 14.60
CA VAL A 244 -0.02 -2.62 14.23
C VAL A 244 -0.14 -3.60 15.39
N TRP A 245 0.96 -3.95 16.06
CA TRP A 245 0.91 -4.85 17.21
C TRP A 245 0.12 -4.24 18.37
N GLY A 246 0.35 -2.97 18.69
CA GLY A 246 -0.39 -2.28 19.75
C GLY A 246 -1.89 -2.18 19.45
N CYS A 247 -2.28 -1.83 18.22
CA CYS A 247 -3.67 -1.81 17.79
C CYS A 247 -4.33 -3.19 17.86
N ALA A 248 -3.65 -4.25 17.38
CA ALA A 248 -4.13 -5.62 17.50
C ALA A 248 -4.31 -6.03 18.98
N GLY A 249 -3.39 -5.60 19.86
CA GLY A 249 -3.50 -5.80 21.31
C GLY A 249 -4.73 -5.12 21.93
N ARG A 250 -5.07 -3.90 21.50
CA ARG A 250 -6.30 -3.20 21.94
C ARG A 250 -7.56 -3.92 21.47
N GLU A 251 -7.57 -4.39 20.23
CA GLU A 251 -8.69 -5.15 19.68
C GLU A 251 -8.90 -6.48 20.42
N LEU A 252 -7.82 -7.20 20.74
CA LEU A 252 -7.87 -8.40 21.60
C LEU A 252 -8.37 -8.11 23.03
N ALA A 253 -8.23 -6.87 23.51
CA ALA A 253 -8.76 -6.42 24.79
C ALA A 253 -10.23 -5.92 24.69
N GLY A 254 -10.88 -6.07 23.54
CA GLY A 254 -12.27 -5.67 23.30
C GLY A 254 -12.45 -4.21 22.88
N ILE A 255 -11.36 -3.47 22.64
CA ILE A 255 -11.41 -2.08 22.17
C ILE A 255 -11.32 -2.07 20.64
N GLU A 256 -12.47 -2.25 20.01
CA GLU A 256 -12.59 -2.29 18.54
C GLU A 256 -12.68 -0.88 17.93
N SER A 257 -12.15 -0.72 16.72
CA SER A 257 -12.44 0.47 15.90
C SER A 257 -13.87 0.35 15.34
N ARG A 258 -14.78 1.26 15.74
CA ARG A 258 -16.19 1.21 15.34
C ARG A 258 -16.60 2.45 14.53
N GLY A 259 -17.58 2.30 13.65
CA GLY A 259 -18.18 3.41 12.92
C GLY A 259 -17.33 3.91 11.74
N TRP A 260 -17.02 5.22 11.71
CA TRP A 260 -16.42 5.88 10.55
C TRP A 260 -14.97 5.45 10.28
N GLN A 261 -14.20 5.07 11.32
CA GLN A 261 -12.82 4.61 11.15
C GLN A 261 -12.75 3.30 10.37
N ALA A 262 -13.67 2.36 10.65
CA ALA A 262 -13.77 1.10 9.93
C ALA A 262 -14.16 1.33 8.46
N LYS A 263 -15.15 2.21 8.21
CA LYS A 263 -15.57 2.59 6.84
C LYS A 263 -14.44 3.19 6.01
N LEU A 264 -13.62 4.07 6.60
CA LEU A 264 -12.43 4.59 5.92
C LEU A 264 -11.39 3.50 5.62
N GLY A 265 -11.32 2.46 6.46
CA GLY A 265 -10.53 1.26 6.20
C GLY A 265 -11.03 0.49 4.98
N ASP A 266 -12.36 0.31 4.86
CA ASP A 266 -12.96 -0.40 3.73
C ASP A 266 -12.66 0.28 2.38
N TRP A 267 -12.65 1.61 2.36
CA TRP A 267 -12.41 2.41 1.14
C TRP A 267 -10.92 2.66 0.87
N SER A 268 -10.04 2.24 1.77
CA SER A 268 -8.60 2.57 1.70
C SER A 268 -7.94 2.11 0.41
N TYR A 269 -8.31 0.95 -0.11
CA TYR A 269 -7.76 0.44 -1.37
C TYR A 269 -8.23 1.27 -2.58
N ALA A 270 -9.52 1.61 -2.64
CA ALA A 270 -10.06 2.48 -3.70
C ALA A 270 -9.43 3.88 -3.64
N LEU A 271 -9.27 4.44 -2.44
CA LEU A 271 -8.59 5.72 -2.24
C LEU A 271 -7.13 5.67 -2.67
N TYR A 272 -6.40 4.62 -2.27
CA TYR A 272 -5.01 4.39 -2.67
C TYR A 272 -4.88 4.35 -4.20
N LEU A 273 -5.86 3.79 -4.90
CA LEU A 273 -5.80 3.69 -6.34
C LEU A 273 -6.22 4.99 -7.05
N ILE A 274 -7.21 5.72 -6.56
CA ILE A 274 -7.79 6.84 -7.32
C ILE A 274 -7.22 8.22 -6.98
N HIS A 275 -6.50 8.37 -5.86
CA HIS A 275 -6.08 9.70 -5.38
C HIS A 275 -5.17 10.45 -6.37
N VAL A 276 -4.16 9.80 -6.96
CA VAL A 276 -3.27 10.46 -7.95
C VAL A 276 -4.04 10.94 -9.19
N PRO A 277 -4.86 10.11 -9.87
CA PRO A 277 -5.70 10.56 -10.97
C PRO A 277 -6.64 11.71 -10.60
N VAL A 278 -7.25 11.66 -9.41
CA VAL A 278 -8.15 12.71 -8.94
C VAL A 278 -7.40 14.00 -8.69
N PHE A 279 -6.26 13.99 -8.01
CA PHE A 279 -5.48 15.20 -7.78
C PHE A 279 -4.95 15.78 -9.09
N ALA A 280 -4.54 14.92 -10.03
CA ALA A 280 -4.13 15.33 -11.37
C ALA A 280 -5.25 16.01 -12.16
N ALA A 281 -6.50 15.52 -12.03
CA ALA A 281 -7.67 16.11 -12.66
C ALA A 281 -8.08 17.43 -11.98
N VAL A 282 -8.18 17.43 -10.64
CA VAL A 282 -8.55 18.63 -9.86
C VAL A 282 -7.54 19.76 -10.10
N GLY A 283 -6.24 19.48 -10.02
CA GLY A 283 -5.20 20.48 -10.28
C GLY A 283 -5.29 21.09 -11.67
N ARG A 284 -5.55 20.27 -12.70
CA ARG A 284 -5.70 20.74 -14.10
C ARG A 284 -6.96 21.56 -14.32
N LEU A 285 -8.08 21.15 -13.72
CA LEU A 285 -9.35 21.89 -13.82
C LEU A 285 -9.30 23.21 -13.04
N ALA A 286 -8.53 23.27 -11.96
CA ALA A 286 -8.33 24.48 -11.17
C ALA A 286 -7.31 25.45 -11.81
N ALA A 287 -6.30 24.94 -12.53
CA ALA A 287 -5.19 25.73 -13.07
C ALA A 287 -5.59 27.01 -13.85
N PRO A 288 -6.67 27.03 -14.69
CA PRO A 288 -7.09 28.26 -15.38
C PRO A 288 -7.63 29.37 -14.47
N PHE A 289 -8.07 29.00 -13.25
CA PHE A 289 -8.70 29.91 -12.30
C PHE A 289 -7.83 30.20 -11.08
N ALA A 290 -6.82 29.36 -10.84
CA ALA A 290 -5.95 29.44 -9.67
C ALA A 290 -4.98 30.62 -9.77
N GLN A 291 -4.82 31.35 -8.67
CA GLN A 291 -3.80 32.35 -8.44
C GLN A 291 -2.73 31.79 -7.50
N PRO A 292 -1.44 32.11 -7.71
CA PRO A 292 -0.39 31.71 -6.77
C PRO A 292 -0.66 32.33 -5.38
N GLY A 293 -0.97 31.49 -4.39
CA GLY A 293 -1.26 31.98 -3.04
C GLY A 293 -1.75 30.92 -2.06
N PRO A 294 -1.69 31.21 -0.75
CA PRO A 294 -2.05 30.24 0.28
C PRO A 294 -3.54 29.88 0.30
N LEU A 295 -4.44 30.78 -0.13
CA LEU A 295 -5.87 30.50 -0.17
C LEU A 295 -6.22 29.46 -1.23
N ASP A 296 -5.72 29.63 -2.46
CA ASP A 296 -5.97 28.72 -3.57
C ASP A 296 -5.33 27.36 -3.32
N ASN A 297 -4.15 27.35 -2.71
CA ASN A 297 -3.52 26.13 -2.20
C ASN A 297 -4.41 25.44 -1.15
N LEU A 298 -4.94 26.16 -0.16
CA LEU A 298 -5.86 25.58 0.83
C LEU A 298 -7.11 24.99 0.18
N ILE A 299 -7.70 25.69 -0.78
CA ILE A 299 -8.87 25.23 -1.52
C ILE A 299 -8.53 23.95 -2.29
N LEU A 300 -7.40 23.92 -3.00
CA LEU A 300 -6.92 22.71 -3.68
C LEU A 300 -6.77 21.54 -2.72
N LEU A 301 -6.15 21.76 -1.55
CA LEU A 301 -5.92 20.71 -0.56
C LEU A 301 -7.26 20.10 -0.09
N MET A 302 -8.20 20.96 0.28
CA MET A 302 -9.51 20.57 0.80
C MET A 302 -10.38 19.91 -0.27
N VAL A 303 -10.51 20.54 -1.44
CA VAL A 303 -11.31 20.04 -2.56
C VAL A 303 -10.70 18.76 -3.13
N GLY A 304 -9.38 18.72 -3.31
CA GLY A 304 -8.67 17.55 -3.79
C GLY A 304 -8.91 16.35 -2.89
N LEU A 305 -8.64 16.48 -1.58
CA LEU A 305 -8.82 15.40 -0.62
C LEU A 305 -10.28 14.96 -0.50
N ALA A 306 -11.23 15.90 -0.41
CA ALA A 306 -12.66 15.60 -0.36
C ALA A 306 -13.12 14.85 -1.62
N THR A 307 -12.68 15.29 -2.81
CA THR A 307 -13.00 14.65 -4.09
C THR A 307 -12.40 13.24 -4.16
N ALA A 308 -11.17 13.04 -3.69
CA ALA A 308 -10.54 11.72 -3.68
C ALA A 308 -11.26 10.74 -2.73
N ILE A 309 -11.67 11.20 -1.55
CA ILE A 309 -12.45 10.38 -0.59
C ILE A 309 -13.84 10.05 -1.17
N LEU A 310 -14.51 11.03 -1.78
CA LEU A 310 -15.81 10.82 -2.41
C LEU A 310 -15.72 9.85 -3.60
N ALA A 311 -14.74 10.01 -4.48
CA ALA A 311 -14.49 9.11 -5.60
C ALA A 311 -14.18 7.68 -5.12
N ALA A 312 -13.37 7.56 -4.06
CA ALA A 312 -13.07 6.26 -3.44
C ALA A 312 -14.32 5.59 -2.87
N PHE A 313 -15.20 6.36 -2.21
CA PHE A 313 -16.48 5.86 -1.72
C PHE A 313 -17.37 5.34 -2.85
N ILE A 314 -17.53 6.14 -3.92
CA ILE A 314 -18.36 5.78 -5.08
C ILE A 314 -17.82 4.51 -5.76
N LEU A 315 -16.51 4.45 -6.02
CA LEU A 315 -15.86 3.27 -6.62
C LEU A 315 -15.98 2.03 -5.73
N HIS A 316 -15.82 2.21 -4.42
CA HIS A 316 -15.94 1.10 -3.49
C HIS A 316 -17.37 0.54 -3.46
N ALA A 317 -18.37 1.41 -3.31
CA ALA A 317 -19.77 1.01 -3.20
C ALA A 317 -20.33 0.47 -4.53
N GLY A 318 -19.99 1.13 -5.64
CA GLY A 318 -20.54 0.83 -6.97
C GLY A 318 -19.85 -0.33 -7.69
N PHE A 319 -18.57 -0.59 -7.41
CA PHE A 319 -17.79 -1.56 -8.20
C PHE A 319 -17.04 -2.58 -7.34
N ASP A 320 -16.20 -2.13 -6.41
CA ASP A 320 -15.33 -3.03 -5.62
C ASP A 320 -16.15 -3.99 -4.73
N GLN A 321 -17.09 -3.46 -3.95
CA GLN A 321 -17.86 -4.27 -3.01
C GLN A 321 -18.77 -5.29 -3.72
N PRO A 322 -19.51 -4.96 -4.80
CA PRO A 322 -20.26 -5.93 -5.60
C PRO A 322 -19.39 -7.06 -6.15
N ILE A 323 -18.22 -6.74 -6.73
CA ILE A 323 -17.32 -7.74 -7.32
C ILE A 323 -16.74 -8.65 -6.24
N GLN A 324 -16.34 -8.10 -5.10
CA GLN A 324 -15.87 -8.91 -3.98
C GLN A 324 -16.98 -9.83 -3.43
N LYS A 325 -18.24 -9.35 -3.36
CA LYS A 325 -19.40 -10.19 -2.98
C LYS A 325 -19.59 -11.34 -3.97
N LEU A 326 -19.52 -11.05 -5.28
CA LEU A 326 -19.65 -12.04 -6.33
C LEU A 326 -18.54 -13.10 -6.26
N GLY A 327 -17.28 -12.68 -6.20
CA GLY A 327 -16.18 -13.65 -6.17
C GLY A 327 -16.10 -14.43 -4.86
N ARG A 328 -16.58 -13.90 -3.72
CA ARG A 328 -16.79 -14.73 -2.51
C ARG A 328 -17.77 -15.87 -2.75
N ARG A 329 -18.84 -15.67 -3.53
CA ARG A 329 -19.79 -16.73 -3.91
C ARG A 329 -19.13 -17.77 -4.83
N ILE A 330 -18.36 -17.30 -5.83
CA ILE A 330 -17.62 -18.17 -6.76
C ILE A 330 -16.62 -19.03 -6.00
N ARG A 331 -15.82 -18.44 -5.10
CA ARG A 331 -14.84 -19.17 -4.28
C ARG A 331 -15.51 -20.26 -3.43
N ARG A 332 -16.60 -19.93 -2.75
CA ARG A 332 -17.35 -20.89 -1.92
C ARG A 332 -17.86 -22.08 -2.73
N ARG A 333 -18.29 -21.83 -3.98
CA ARG A 333 -18.86 -22.86 -4.84
C ARG A 333 -17.82 -23.77 -5.51
N PHE A 334 -16.66 -23.22 -5.88
CA PHE A 334 -15.72 -23.93 -6.77
C PHE A 334 -14.31 -24.15 -6.19
N LEU A 335 -13.90 -23.38 -5.18
CA LEU A 335 -12.49 -23.33 -4.73
C LEU A 335 -12.34 -23.54 -3.22
N THR A 336 -13.40 -23.94 -2.53
CA THR A 336 -13.34 -24.29 -1.10
C THR A 336 -13.31 -25.81 -1.03
N PRO A 337 -12.24 -26.43 -0.49
CA PRO A 337 -12.22 -27.87 -0.32
C PRO A 337 -13.37 -28.32 0.61
N PRO A 338 -13.94 -29.52 0.37
CA PRO A 338 -15.06 -30.06 1.15
C PRO A 338 -14.75 -30.22 2.63
#